data_AF-A0A7X5IG51-F1
#
_entry.id   AF-A0A7X5IG51-F1
#
_cell.length_a   1.000
_cell.length_b   1.000
_cell.length_c   1.000
_cell.angle_alpha   90.00
_cell.angle_beta   90.00
_cell.angle_gamma   90.00
#
_symmetry.space_group_name_H-M   'P 1'
#
loop_
_entity.id
_entity.type
_entity.pdbx_description
1 polymer ?
#
loop_
_entity_poly.entity_id
_entity_poly.type
_entity_poly.pdbx_seq_one_letter_code
_entity_poly.pdbx_strand_id
1 'polypeptide(L)'
;SLAQGADRRAETRSVAAARRGLAGYEALASYFEALEAACDMQDFLRDHAEGYHVAPAAKVWEAYTGDWWQMDAAYRRFCEAFERCVRAADPELSEAMGPVSDWVENHYVNGFLIPANECWALTAEADWAAAGAVEGVPRQGRFYDEVVENELAGAKRVVVIVSDALRYEVARELACALEQGQRVACEVGAMQAPFPSVTSLGMAALLPHRALSVSAEGGLAVLADGMPTATTAQRAAVLKARRGASVAFAAKDVLAMKSAEQKELARDAEVVYLFHNTIDATGEDSATERDVFGACERAVEDICGLVRIATNQIKATRIVVTADHGFLYTRQEVPAADKLSQGDLREAAVKVGERYFVAPRGTDAGLLAEVSMDTVSDGALVGLAPRGFVRVSRPGGVSHYAHGGVSLQELCVPVVRVRYGGSRSKGITAAQAAEVRLLDTNRRITSMMFGVRLYQPEPVGAKVTPASYDVVLVDGVGDAVSDTARAVADRADASEQGRIMEARFNLRPGRTYRADEPYYLMARNTETGETVWREEFTVDIAFAPLDDFGF
;
A
#
# COMPACT_ATOMS: atom_id res chain seq x y z
N SER A 1 5.55 26.99 -1.84
CA SER A 1 6.94 26.83 -1.34
C SER A 1 7.49 25.43 -1.66
N LEU A 2 6.86 24.34 -1.22
CA LEU A 2 7.28 22.96 -1.59
C LEU A 2 7.35 22.76 -3.11
N ALA A 3 6.30 23.12 -3.84
CA ALA A 3 6.26 23.06 -5.32
C ALA A 3 7.35 23.90 -6.02
N GLN A 4 7.99 24.83 -5.30
CA GLN A 4 9.07 25.68 -5.80
C GLN A 4 10.46 25.17 -5.37
N GLY A 5 10.55 23.95 -4.83
CA GLY A 5 11.81 23.31 -4.44
C GLY A 5 12.37 23.76 -3.07
N ALA A 6 11.61 24.50 -2.27
CA ALA A 6 12.05 24.85 -0.92
C ALA A 6 11.95 23.64 0.02
N ASP A 7 13.01 23.39 0.80
CA ASP A 7 12.97 22.38 1.86
C ASP A 7 12.15 22.90 3.04
N ARG A 8 10.89 22.45 3.13
CA ARG A 8 9.94 22.81 4.19
C ARG A 8 9.48 21.59 4.97
N ARG A 9 10.10 20.41 4.80
CA ARG A 9 9.61 19.14 5.37
C ARG A 9 9.42 19.20 6.88
N ALA A 10 10.41 19.69 7.61
CA ALA A 10 10.35 19.82 9.07
C ALA A 10 9.23 20.77 9.52
N GLU A 11 9.06 21.90 8.83
CA GLU A 11 7.99 22.86 9.09
C GLU A 11 6.62 22.26 8.76
N THR A 12 6.46 21.66 7.59
CA THR A 12 5.22 20.99 7.15
C THR A 12 4.79 19.92 8.14
N ARG A 13 5.69 19.01 8.53
CA ARG A 13 5.41 17.97 9.53
C ARG A 13 5.08 18.56 10.89
N SER A 14 5.77 19.62 11.31
CA SER A 14 5.47 20.31 12.57
C SER A 14 4.10 21.00 12.54
N VAL A 15 3.70 21.59 11.42
CA VAL A 15 2.39 22.25 11.29
C VAL A 15 1.27 21.22 11.21
N ALA A 16 1.44 20.17 10.40
CA ALA A 16 0.49 19.06 10.32
C ALA A 16 0.29 18.43 11.71
N ALA A 17 1.40 18.17 12.41
CA ALA A 17 1.41 17.70 13.78
C ALA A 17 0.60 18.57 14.74
N ALA A 18 0.83 19.88 14.71
CA ALA A 18 0.14 20.83 15.58
C ALA A 18 -1.35 20.97 15.23
N ARG A 19 -1.73 20.78 13.96
CA ARG A 19 -3.11 20.91 13.49
C ARG A 19 -3.98 19.68 13.76
N ARG A 20 -3.40 18.47 13.78
CA ARG A 20 -4.13 17.20 14.02
C ARG A 20 -5.04 17.21 15.27
N GLY A 21 -4.61 17.88 16.33
CA GLY A 21 -5.35 17.98 17.60
C GLY A 21 -6.37 19.12 17.68
N LEU A 22 -6.53 19.92 16.62
CA LEU A 22 -7.38 21.11 16.65
C LEU A 22 -8.77 20.85 16.04
N ALA A 23 -9.75 21.62 16.53
CA ALA A 23 -11.09 21.62 15.97
C ALA A 23 -11.06 21.93 14.47
N GLY A 24 -11.83 21.16 13.69
CA GLY A 24 -11.91 21.30 12.23
C GLY A 24 -10.79 20.60 11.44
N TYR A 25 -9.87 19.88 12.08
CA TYR A 25 -8.81 19.15 11.38
C TYR A 25 -9.36 18.14 10.35
N GLU A 26 -10.44 17.43 10.66
CA GLU A 26 -11.05 16.45 9.76
C GLU A 26 -11.39 17.03 8.38
N ALA A 27 -11.80 18.30 8.31
CA ALA A 27 -12.08 18.98 7.05
C ALA A 27 -10.83 19.30 6.23
N LEU A 28 -9.66 19.33 6.88
CA LEU A 28 -8.36 19.67 6.30
C LEU A 28 -7.40 18.48 6.20
N ALA A 29 -7.78 17.30 6.71
CA ALA A 29 -6.90 16.15 6.87
C ALA A 29 -6.24 15.73 5.56
N SER A 30 -7.02 15.66 4.48
CA SER A 30 -6.53 15.30 3.14
C SER A 30 -5.42 16.23 2.62
N TYR A 31 -5.50 17.53 2.92
CA TYR A 31 -4.47 18.49 2.53
C TYR A 31 -3.16 18.26 3.28
N PHE A 32 -3.23 17.96 4.58
CA PHE A 32 -2.04 17.62 5.36
C PHE A 32 -1.45 16.27 4.96
N GLU A 33 -2.28 15.26 4.71
CA GLU A 33 -1.86 13.94 4.21
C GLU A 33 -1.13 14.07 2.86
N ALA A 34 -1.66 14.86 1.93
CA ALA A 34 -1.00 15.12 0.66
C ALA A 34 0.35 15.83 0.86
N LEU A 35 0.44 16.83 1.74
CA LEU A 35 1.70 17.51 2.04
C LEU A 35 2.73 16.60 2.71
N GLU A 36 2.30 15.70 3.60
CA GLU A 36 3.16 14.71 4.25
C GLU A 36 3.68 13.69 3.25
N ALA A 37 2.82 13.16 2.37
CA ALA A 37 3.24 12.27 1.29
C ALA A 37 4.24 12.96 0.34
N ALA A 38 4.04 14.24 0.00
CA ALA A 38 5.01 15.02 -0.77
C ALA A 38 6.35 15.20 -0.03
N CYS A 39 6.33 15.34 1.31
CA CYS A 39 7.56 15.40 2.12
C CYS A 39 8.30 14.06 2.11
N ASP A 40 7.57 12.93 2.15
CA ASP A 40 8.16 11.59 2.07
C ASP A 40 8.84 11.38 0.70
N MET A 41 8.24 11.86 -0.39
CA MET A 41 8.88 11.86 -1.70
C MET A 41 10.16 12.72 -1.73
N GLN A 42 10.16 13.89 -1.09
CA GLN A 42 11.36 14.73 -0.98
C GLN A 42 12.47 14.06 -0.17
N ASP A 43 12.13 13.35 0.92
CA ASP A 43 13.10 12.54 1.67
C ASP A 43 13.70 11.46 0.78
N PHE A 44 12.86 10.69 0.10
CA PHE A 44 13.31 9.65 -0.82
C PHE A 44 14.26 10.18 -1.90
N LEU A 45 13.88 11.27 -2.58
CA LEU A 45 14.68 11.87 -3.66
C LEU A 45 16.02 12.43 -3.15
N ARG A 46 16.06 12.97 -1.92
CA ARG A 46 17.31 13.44 -1.32
C ARG A 46 18.23 12.26 -0.99
N ASP A 47 17.67 11.21 -0.41
CA ASP A 47 18.41 10.03 0.00
C ASP A 47 18.93 9.25 -1.23
N HIS A 48 18.34 9.49 -2.41
CA HIS A 48 18.72 8.96 -3.73
C HIS A 48 19.25 10.03 -4.70
N ALA A 49 19.79 11.14 -4.20
CA ALA A 49 20.24 12.25 -5.05
C ALA A 49 21.39 11.87 -6.02
N GLU A 50 22.14 10.80 -5.72
CA GLU A 50 23.19 10.26 -6.59
C GLU A 50 22.64 9.44 -7.77
N GLY A 51 21.32 9.22 -7.84
CA GLY A 51 20.67 8.46 -8.89
C GLY A 51 20.70 6.94 -8.66
N TYR A 52 20.35 6.19 -9.70
CA TYR A 52 20.16 4.73 -9.66
C TYR A 52 21.23 4.06 -10.51
N HIS A 53 22.27 3.55 -9.84
CA HIS A 53 23.46 2.98 -10.49
C HIS A 53 23.82 1.62 -9.91
N VAL A 54 22.81 0.75 -9.76
CA VAL A 54 22.95 -0.58 -9.15
C VAL A 54 23.08 -1.64 -10.24
N ALA A 55 23.98 -2.61 -10.05
CA ALA A 55 24.15 -3.77 -10.92
C ALA A 55 24.75 -4.95 -10.11
N PRO A 56 24.54 -6.22 -10.52
CA PRO A 56 23.70 -6.68 -11.63
C PRO A 56 22.19 -6.56 -11.34
N ALA A 57 21.32 -6.95 -12.27
CA ALA A 57 19.86 -6.84 -12.14
C ALA A 57 19.29 -7.41 -10.83
N ALA A 58 19.82 -8.53 -10.34
CA ALA A 58 19.43 -9.09 -9.04
C ALA A 58 19.65 -8.10 -7.87
N LYS A 59 20.68 -7.24 -7.93
CA LYS A 59 20.89 -6.16 -6.94
C LYS A 59 19.93 -5.00 -7.12
N VAL A 60 19.53 -4.69 -8.35
CA VAL A 60 18.45 -3.71 -8.61
C VAL A 60 17.13 -4.20 -8.00
N TRP A 61 16.84 -5.49 -8.14
CA TRP A 61 15.69 -6.14 -7.51
C TRP A 61 15.73 -6.05 -5.97
N GLU A 62 16.88 -6.33 -5.35
CA GLU A 62 17.09 -6.16 -3.91
C GLU A 62 16.90 -4.69 -3.48
N ALA A 63 17.44 -3.73 -4.24
CA ALA A 63 17.28 -2.31 -3.95
C ALA A 63 15.82 -1.87 -4.06
N TYR A 64 15.08 -2.33 -5.08
CA TYR A 64 13.66 -2.04 -5.23
C TYR A 64 12.83 -2.61 -4.09
N THR A 65 13.04 -3.88 -3.74
CA THR A 65 12.26 -4.58 -2.71
C THR A 65 12.63 -4.20 -1.28
N GLY A 66 13.86 -3.71 -1.07
CA GLY A 66 14.36 -3.19 0.20
C GLY A 66 13.98 -1.74 0.46
N ASP A 67 14.06 -0.89 -0.57
CA ASP A 67 14.05 0.56 -0.39
C ASP A 67 13.21 1.31 -1.43
N TRP A 68 13.44 1.12 -2.73
CA TRP A 68 12.87 2.02 -3.74
C TRP A 68 11.35 1.98 -3.87
N TRP A 69 10.72 0.88 -3.46
CA TRP A 69 9.26 0.77 -3.37
C TRP A 69 8.62 1.87 -2.49
N GLN A 70 9.38 2.54 -1.61
CA GLN A 70 8.88 3.63 -0.79
C GLN A 70 8.42 4.85 -1.61
N MET A 71 9.07 5.11 -2.75
CA MET A 71 8.66 6.20 -3.64
C MET A 71 7.31 5.93 -4.29
N ASP A 72 7.08 4.69 -4.71
CA ASP A 72 5.78 4.21 -5.18
C ASP A 72 4.70 4.37 -4.10
N ALA A 73 5.02 4.02 -2.85
CA ALA A 73 4.11 4.17 -1.72
C ALA A 73 3.78 5.64 -1.41
N ALA A 74 4.78 6.52 -1.45
CA ALA A 74 4.59 7.95 -1.20
C ALA A 74 3.79 8.62 -2.32
N TYR A 75 4.06 8.29 -3.58
CA TYR A 75 3.31 8.79 -4.72
C TYR A 75 1.84 8.36 -4.68
N ARG A 76 1.57 7.08 -4.40
CA ARG A 76 0.19 6.58 -4.26
C ARG A 76 -0.57 7.31 -3.14
N ARG A 77 0.01 7.40 -1.94
CA ARG A 77 -0.59 8.12 -0.81
C ARG A 77 -0.87 9.57 -1.13
N PHE A 78 0.03 10.23 -1.87
CA PHE A 78 -0.21 11.59 -2.36
C PHE A 78 -1.42 11.65 -3.27
N CYS A 79 -1.51 10.78 -4.28
CA CYS A 79 -2.61 10.79 -5.23
C CYS A 79 -3.97 10.53 -4.56
N GLU A 80 -4.03 9.57 -3.63
CA GLU A 80 -5.24 9.29 -2.83
C GLU A 80 -5.67 10.52 -2.02
N ALA A 81 -4.73 11.11 -1.27
CA ALA A 81 -4.99 12.32 -0.48
C ALA A 81 -5.40 13.50 -1.36
N PHE A 82 -4.76 13.68 -2.52
CA PHE A 82 -5.08 14.74 -3.47
C PHE A 82 -6.49 14.57 -4.07
N GLU A 83 -6.91 13.34 -4.42
CA GLU A 83 -8.29 13.09 -4.85
C GLU A 83 -9.30 13.41 -3.74
N ARG A 84 -8.96 13.14 -2.46
CA ARG A 84 -9.77 13.60 -1.31
C ARG A 84 -9.80 15.13 -1.22
N CYS A 85 -8.69 15.85 -1.47
CA CYS A 85 -8.67 17.31 -1.54
C CYS A 85 -9.59 17.86 -2.64
N VAL A 86 -9.54 17.26 -3.84
CA VAL A 86 -10.39 17.65 -4.98
C VAL A 86 -11.87 17.50 -4.64
N ARG A 87 -12.25 16.42 -3.94
CA ARG A 87 -13.63 16.20 -3.48
C ARG A 87 -14.05 17.15 -2.37
N ALA A 88 -13.14 17.50 -1.46
CA ALA A 88 -13.38 18.50 -0.41
C ALA A 88 -13.64 19.90 -1.01
N ALA A 89 -12.99 20.20 -2.14
CA ALA A 89 -13.25 21.37 -3.00
C ALA A 89 -13.16 22.73 -2.27
N ASP A 90 -12.28 22.85 -1.27
CA ASP A 90 -11.97 24.16 -0.68
C ASP A 90 -11.28 25.05 -1.72
N PRO A 91 -11.83 26.24 -2.07
CA PRO A 91 -11.34 27.02 -3.20
C PRO A 91 -9.87 27.47 -3.07
N GLU A 92 -9.49 27.99 -1.90
CA GLU A 92 -8.14 28.54 -1.69
C GLU A 92 -7.09 27.42 -1.60
N LEU A 93 -7.42 26.34 -0.89
CA LEU A 93 -6.51 25.21 -0.75
C LEU A 93 -6.40 24.40 -2.04
N SER A 94 -7.46 24.29 -2.84
CA SER A 94 -7.41 23.61 -4.14
C SER A 94 -6.48 24.34 -5.12
N GLU A 95 -6.50 25.68 -5.14
CA GLU A 95 -5.56 26.47 -5.94
C GLU A 95 -4.11 26.25 -5.49
N ALA A 96 -3.87 26.15 -4.17
CA ALA A 96 -2.55 25.89 -3.63
C ALA A 96 -2.05 24.45 -3.91
N MET A 97 -2.96 23.46 -4.01
CA MET A 97 -2.61 22.06 -4.22
C MET A 97 -2.25 21.72 -5.67
N GLY A 98 -2.76 22.47 -6.65
CA GLY A 98 -2.44 22.25 -8.07
C GLY A 98 -0.93 22.21 -8.34
N PRO A 99 -0.17 23.26 -8.01
CA PRO A 99 1.29 23.27 -8.18
C PRO A 99 2.03 22.17 -7.41
N VAL A 100 1.51 21.74 -6.25
CA VAL A 100 2.10 20.62 -5.47
C VAL A 100 1.88 19.31 -6.22
N SER A 101 0.69 19.10 -6.78
CA SER A 101 0.34 17.92 -7.57
C SER A 101 1.17 17.80 -8.85
N ASP A 102 1.46 18.92 -9.51
CA ASP A 102 2.34 18.93 -10.69
C ASP A 102 3.81 18.70 -10.30
N TRP A 103 4.25 19.27 -9.17
CA TRP A 103 5.58 19.00 -8.63
C TRP A 103 5.75 17.51 -8.28
N VAL A 104 4.79 16.91 -7.60
CA VAL A 104 4.79 15.49 -7.24
C VAL A 104 4.85 14.61 -8.49
N GLU A 105 3.99 14.87 -9.48
CA GLU A 105 3.97 14.10 -10.73
C GLU A 105 5.33 14.16 -11.43
N ASN A 106 5.88 15.36 -11.61
CA ASN A 106 7.14 15.56 -12.27
C ASN A 106 8.29 14.83 -11.58
N HIS A 107 8.34 14.85 -10.24
CA HIS A 107 9.41 14.21 -9.49
C HIS A 107 9.24 12.69 -9.38
N TYR A 108 8.00 12.18 -9.36
CA TYR A 108 7.77 10.75 -9.48
C TYR A 108 8.22 10.23 -10.84
N VAL A 109 7.77 10.86 -11.93
CA VAL A 109 8.11 10.42 -13.29
C VAL A 109 9.60 10.58 -13.57
N ASN A 110 10.14 11.80 -13.41
CA ASN A 110 11.49 12.12 -13.85
C ASN A 110 12.57 11.82 -12.80
N GLY A 111 12.22 11.86 -11.51
CA GLY A 111 13.17 11.63 -10.41
C GLY A 111 13.25 10.16 -9.96
N PHE A 112 12.29 9.32 -10.35
CA PHE A 112 12.24 7.93 -9.92
C PHE A 112 11.82 6.96 -11.02
N LEU A 113 10.61 7.09 -11.55
CA LEU A 113 10.02 6.08 -12.43
C LEU A 113 10.88 5.82 -13.67
N ILE A 114 11.35 6.88 -14.34
CA ILE A 114 12.27 6.78 -15.47
C ILE A 114 13.63 6.21 -15.03
N PRO A 115 14.41 6.88 -14.17
CA PRO A 115 15.80 6.48 -13.95
C PRO A 115 15.94 5.14 -13.22
N ALA A 116 15.00 4.77 -12.33
CA ALA A 116 15.01 3.45 -11.67
C ALA A 116 14.72 2.32 -12.69
N ASN A 117 13.75 2.53 -13.59
CA ASN A 117 13.44 1.53 -14.62
C ASN A 117 14.49 1.50 -15.75
N GLU A 118 15.21 2.59 -16.00
CA GLU A 118 16.38 2.59 -16.89
C GLU A 118 17.50 1.74 -16.29
N CYS A 119 17.84 1.92 -15.02
CA CYS A 119 18.82 1.09 -14.31
C CYS A 119 18.43 -0.39 -14.34
N TRP A 120 17.16 -0.70 -14.09
CA TRP A 120 16.61 -2.05 -14.21
C TRP A 120 16.75 -2.63 -15.61
N ALA A 121 16.26 -1.94 -16.64
CA ALA A 121 16.30 -2.42 -18.01
C ALA A 121 17.74 -2.63 -18.50
N LEU A 122 18.64 -1.66 -18.26
CA LEU A 122 20.05 -1.74 -18.68
C LEU A 122 20.77 -2.96 -18.12
N THR A 123 20.38 -3.43 -16.93
CA THR A 123 21.03 -4.56 -16.27
C THR A 123 20.32 -5.90 -16.49
N ALA A 124 19.04 -5.88 -16.88
CA ALA A 124 18.20 -7.07 -17.02
C ALA A 124 17.97 -7.51 -18.47
N GLU A 125 18.19 -6.64 -19.46
CA GLU A 125 17.84 -6.90 -20.86
C GLU A 125 18.52 -8.15 -21.45
N ALA A 126 19.77 -8.41 -21.10
CA ALA A 126 20.47 -9.62 -21.53
C ALA A 126 19.81 -10.90 -20.98
N ASP A 127 19.42 -10.89 -19.70
CA ASP A 127 18.74 -12.01 -19.05
C ASP A 127 17.34 -12.22 -19.63
N TRP A 128 16.63 -11.13 -19.93
CA TRP A 128 15.32 -11.19 -20.59
C TRP A 128 15.40 -11.80 -21.98
N ALA A 129 16.34 -11.32 -22.81
CA ALA A 129 16.52 -11.86 -24.16
C ALA A 129 16.90 -13.34 -24.13
N ALA A 130 17.69 -13.77 -23.14
CA ALA A 130 18.14 -15.16 -23.00
C ALA A 130 17.09 -16.10 -22.39
N ALA A 131 16.36 -15.67 -21.36
CA ALA A 131 15.55 -16.56 -20.52
C ALA A 131 14.17 -16.01 -20.14
N GLY A 132 13.83 -14.79 -20.56
CA GLY A 132 12.57 -14.12 -20.22
C GLY A 132 12.49 -13.66 -18.75
N ALA A 133 13.56 -13.85 -17.98
CA ALA A 133 13.60 -13.54 -16.55
C ALA A 133 15.03 -13.38 -16.06
N VAL A 134 15.20 -12.54 -15.04
CA VAL A 134 16.49 -12.25 -14.42
C VAL A 134 17.02 -13.47 -13.66
N GLU A 135 18.32 -13.71 -13.73
CA GLU A 135 18.98 -14.76 -12.95
C GLU A 135 19.05 -14.38 -11.46
N GLY A 136 18.81 -15.34 -10.56
CA GLY A 136 18.86 -15.13 -9.11
C GLY A 136 17.64 -14.43 -8.52
N VAL A 137 16.69 -13.98 -9.34
CA VAL A 137 15.39 -13.47 -8.87
C VAL A 137 14.36 -14.62 -8.81
N PRO A 138 13.62 -14.79 -7.69
CA PRO A 138 12.55 -15.79 -7.60
C PRO A 138 11.53 -15.60 -8.72
N ARG A 139 11.03 -16.68 -9.32
CA ARG A 139 10.16 -16.61 -10.50
C ARG A 139 8.75 -17.08 -10.18
N GLN A 140 7.75 -16.37 -10.69
CA GLN A 140 6.35 -16.72 -10.45
C GLN A 140 5.98 -18.12 -10.95
N GLY A 141 6.56 -18.60 -12.05
CA GLY A 141 6.35 -19.96 -12.54
C GLY A 141 6.78 -21.07 -11.56
N ARG A 142 7.55 -20.74 -10.51
CA ARG A 142 7.96 -21.67 -9.45
C ARG A 142 7.11 -21.54 -8.18
N PHE A 143 6.14 -20.62 -8.16
CA PHE A 143 5.36 -20.26 -6.98
C PHE A 143 4.71 -21.47 -6.30
N TYR A 144 4.03 -22.34 -7.06
CA TYR A 144 3.34 -23.48 -6.44
C TYR A 144 4.32 -24.43 -5.75
N ASP A 145 5.38 -24.83 -6.45
CA ASP A 145 6.34 -25.81 -5.95
C ASP A 145 7.24 -25.24 -4.84
N GLU A 146 7.62 -23.96 -4.90
CA GLU A 146 8.58 -23.35 -3.96
C GLU A 146 7.90 -22.57 -2.81
N VAL A 147 6.64 -22.18 -2.96
CA VAL A 147 5.89 -21.46 -1.93
C VAL A 147 4.78 -22.35 -1.37
N VAL A 148 3.83 -22.77 -2.19
CA VAL A 148 2.61 -23.44 -1.71
C VAL A 148 2.92 -24.81 -1.10
N GLU A 149 3.71 -25.64 -1.77
CA GLU A 149 4.11 -26.96 -1.25
C GLU A 149 4.94 -26.84 0.04
N ASN A 150 5.86 -25.86 0.10
CA ASN A 150 6.66 -25.60 1.30
C ASN A 150 5.81 -25.13 2.50
N GLU A 151 4.80 -24.29 2.26
CA GLU A 151 3.85 -23.89 3.30
C GLU A 151 3.00 -25.08 3.79
N LEU A 152 2.60 -25.94 2.86
CA LEU A 152 1.76 -27.10 3.14
C LEU A 152 2.52 -28.19 3.91
N ALA A 153 3.83 -28.35 3.70
CA ALA A 153 4.65 -29.27 4.48
C ALA A 153 4.57 -29.00 5.99
N GLY A 154 4.33 -27.75 6.39
CA GLY A 154 4.22 -27.32 7.79
C GLY A 154 2.80 -27.10 8.30
N ALA A 155 1.76 -27.47 7.55
CA ALA A 155 0.37 -27.22 7.95
C ALA A 155 -0.64 -28.18 7.29
N LYS A 156 -1.79 -28.38 7.94
CA LYS A 156 -2.89 -29.17 7.36
C LYS A 156 -3.49 -28.51 6.10
N ARG A 157 -3.41 -27.17 6.01
CA ARG A 157 -4.07 -26.38 4.97
C ARG A 157 -3.31 -25.08 4.70
N VAL A 158 -3.23 -24.73 3.42
CA VAL A 158 -2.76 -23.44 2.93
C VAL A 158 -3.89 -22.74 2.18
N VAL A 159 -4.10 -21.46 2.48
CA VAL A 159 -4.96 -20.58 1.69
C VAL A 159 -4.06 -19.66 0.86
N VAL A 160 -4.27 -19.62 -0.45
CA VAL A 160 -3.59 -18.71 -1.37
C VAL A 160 -4.60 -17.67 -1.83
N ILE A 161 -4.29 -16.39 -1.62
CA ILE A 161 -5.08 -15.26 -2.10
C ILE A 161 -4.28 -14.63 -3.24
N VAL A 162 -4.82 -14.67 -4.45
CA VAL A 162 -4.23 -14.01 -5.61
C VAL A 162 -5.04 -12.75 -5.88
N SER A 163 -4.42 -11.58 -5.69
CA SER A 163 -5.01 -10.29 -6.02
C SER A 163 -4.44 -9.79 -7.33
N ASP A 164 -5.30 -9.69 -8.33
CA ASP A 164 -4.99 -9.14 -9.65
C ASP A 164 -4.39 -7.73 -9.52
N ALA A 165 -3.30 -7.47 -10.25
CA ALA A 165 -2.57 -6.20 -10.24
C ALA A 165 -2.04 -5.71 -8.87
N LEU A 166 -1.86 -6.57 -7.86
CA LEU A 166 -1.35 -6.15 -6.55
C LEU A 166 0.16 -5.84 -6.60
N ARG A 167 0.50 -4.56 -6.45
CA ARG A 167 1.90 -4.09 -6.43
C ARG A 167 2.61 -4.37 -5.11
N TYR A 168 3.95 -4.36 -5.15
CA TYR A 168 4.78 -4.66 -4.00
C TYR A 168 4.57 -3.70 -2.83
N GLU A 169 4.46 -2.39 -3.07
CA GLU A 169 4.25 -1.41 -2.00
C GLU A 169 2.88 -1.55 -1.33
N VAL A 170 1.84 -1.93 -2.08
CA VAL A 170 0.51 -2.21 -1.53
C VAL A 170 0.55 -3.45 -0.64
N ALA A 171 1.33 -4.47 -1.00
CA ALA A 171 1.52 -5.63 -0.14
C ALA A 171 2.32 -5.35 1.14
N ARG A 172 3.25 -4.38 1.11
CA ARG A 172 3.93 -3.89 2.32
C ARG A 172 2.93 -3.22 3.27
N GLU A 173 2.02 -2.40 2.74
CA GLU A 173 0.92 -1.83 3.51
C GLU A 173 -0.02 -2.91 4.06
N LEU A 174 -0.44 -3.88 3.24
CA LEU A 174 -1.25 -5.01 3.66
C LEU A 174 -0.63 -5.77 4.84
N ALA A 175 0.67 -6.04 4.79
CA ALA A 175 1.36 -6.73 5.87
C ALA A 175 1.29 -5.92 7.18
N CYS A 176 1.48 -4.59 7.11
CA CYS A 176 1.34 -3.70 8.25
C CYS A 176 -0.10 -3.74 8.81
N ALA A 177 -1.11 -3.59 7.95
CA ALA A 177 -2.52 -3.61 8.33
C ALA A 177 -2.94 -4.95 8.97
N LEU A 178 -2.42 -6.06 8.46
CA LEU A 178 -2.64 -7.40 9.01
C LEU A 178 -2.04 -7.55 10.41
N GLU A 179 -0.79 -7.12 10.63
CA GLU A 179 -0.12 -7.25 11.93
C GLU A 179 -0.72 -6.31 12.99
N GLN A 180 -1.18 -5.13 12.58
CA GLN A 180 -1.87 -4.19 13.46
C GLN A 180 -3.28 -4.67 13.82
N GLY A 181 -4.05 -5.13 12.84
CA GLY A 181 -5.46 -5.47 13.01
C GLY A 181 -5.73 -6.91 13.43
N GLN A 182 -4.76 -7.82 13.30
CA GLN A 182 -4.95 -9.25 13.51
C GLN A 182 -3.75 -9.90 14.20
N ARG A 183 -3.99 -10.99 14.94
CA ARG A 183 -2.93 -11.75 15.63
C ARG A 183 -2.19 -12.69 14.67
N VAL A 184 -1.49 -12.10 13.70
CA VAL A 184 -0.72 -12.81 12.66
C VAL A 184 0.68 -12.22 12.56
N ALA A 185 1.62 -13.02 12.05
CA ALA A 185 2.94 -12.54 11.65
C ALA A 185 3.03 -12.54 10.13
N CYS A 186 3.57 -11.47 9.54
CA CYS A 186 3.72 -11.32 8.11
C CYS A 186 5.20 -11.30 7.70
N GLU A 187 5.51 -11.96 6.59
CA GLU A 187 6.80 -11.88 5.92
C GLU A 187 6.54 -11.54 4.45
N VAL A 188 7.08 -10.41 3.98
CA VAL A 188 6.90 -9.94 2.61
C VAL A 188 8.14 -10.26 1.80
N GLY A 189 8.00 -11.17 0.83
CA GLY A 189 8.96 -11.38 -0.25
C GLY A 189 8.42 -10.90 -1.59
N ALA A 190 9.18 -11.11 -2.65
CA ALA A 190 8.78 -10.81 -4.02
C ALA A 190 9.24 -11.91 -4.99
N MET A 191 8.62 -11.94 -6.16
CA MET A 191 9.03 -12.76 -7.30
C MET A 191 8.73 -12.05 -8.61
N GLN A 192 9.41 -12.44 -9.68
CA GLN A 192 9.22 -11.89 -11.02
C GLN A 192 8.00 -12.51 -11.69
N ALA A 193 7.02 -11.66 -12.06
CA ALA A 193 5.94 -12.03 -12.95
C ALA A 193 6.48 -12.42 -14.35
N PRO A 194 5.79 -13.31 -15.08
CA PRO A 194 6.17 -13.67 -16.44
C PRO A 194 5.93 -12.48 -17.38
N PHE A 195 6.64 -12.48 -18.51
CA PHE A 195 6.35 -11.57 -19.61
C PHE A 195 5.48 -12.27 -20.68
N PRO A 196 4.46 -11.59 -21.25
CA PRO A 196 3.96 -10.28 -20.82
C PRO A 196 3.29 -10.37 -19.44
N SER A 197 3.45 -9.32 -18.63
CA SER A 197 2.94 -9.26 -17.25
C SER A 197 1.43 -8.99 -17.23
N VAL A 198 0.66 -9.96 -17.71
CA VAL A 198 -0.80 -9.89 -17.88
C VAL A 198 -1.50 -11.01 -17.13
N THR A 199 -2.78 -10.81 -16.81
CA THR A 199 -3.59 -11.74 -16.02
C THR A 199 -3.56 -13.17 -16.56
N SER A 200 -3.69 -13.37 -17.87
CA SER A 200 -3.79 -14.72 -18.45
C SER A 200 -2.54 -15.57 -18.19
N LEU A 201 -1.35 -14.96 -18.29
CA LEU A 201 -0.09 -15.67 -18.10
C LEU A 201 0.31 -15.71 -16.63
N GLY A 202 0.15 -14.61 -15.90
CA GLY A 202 0.51 -14.56 -14.49
C GLY A 202 -0.36 -15.50 -13.63
N MET A 203 -1.67 -15.53 -13.87
CA MET A 203 -2.57 -16.45 -13.17
C MET A 203 -2.26 -17.92 -13.48
N ALA A 204 -1.82 -18.23 -14.71
CA ALA A 204 -1.41 -19.58 -15.08
C ALA A 204 -0.09 -19.98 -14.40
N ALA A 205 0.88 -19.07 -14.30
CA ALA A 205 2.16 -19.29 -13.66
C ALA A 205 2.06 -19.59 -12.15
N LEU A 206 1.00 -19.10 -11.48
CA LEU A 206 0.73 -19.37 -10.06
C LEU A 206 0.11 -20.76 -9.78
N LEU A 207 -0.24 -21.52 -10.82
CA LEU A 207 -0.83 -22.86 -10.71
C LEU A 207 0.27 -23.93 -10.74
N PRO A 208 0.02 -25.16 -10.25
CA PRO A 208 0.95 -26.27 -10.44
C PRO A 208 1.03 -26.64 -11.92
N HIS A 209 2.23 -26.68 -12.48
CA HIS A 209 2.47 -27.08 -13.85
C HIS A 209 3.88 -27.66 -14.01
N ARG A 210 4.09 -28.47 -15.05
CA ARG A 210 5.43 -28.83 -15.55
C ARG A 210 5.84 -27.94 -16.71
N ALA A 211 4.87 -27.57 -17.55
CA ALA A 211 5.05 -26.64 -18.64
C ALA A 211 3.81 -25.76 -18.80
N LEU A 212 4.04 -24.51 -19.18
CA LEU A 212 3.01 -23.63 -19.73
C LEU A 212 3.15 -23.61 -21.25
N SER A 213 2.04 -23.43 -21.95
CA SER A 213 2.05 -23.22 -23.39
C SER A 213 1.07 -22.12 -23.79
N VAL A 214 1.46 -21.26 -24.71
CA VAL A 214 0.57 -20.27 -25.33
C VAL A 214 0.11 -20.74 -26.70
N SER A 215 -1.19 -20.68 -26.95
CA SER A 215 -1.74 -20.88 -28.28
C SER A 215 -1.60 -19.59 -29.10
N ALA A 216 -0.90 -19.66 -30.22
CA ALA A 216 -0.88 -18.58 -31.21
C ALA A 216 -2.27 -18.34 -31.83
N GLU A 217 -3.09 -19.40 -31.91
CA GLU A 217 -4.48 -19.33 -32.34
C GLU A 217 -5.37 -18.87 -31.17
N GLY A 218 -6.17 -17.81 -31.37
CA GLY A 218 -7.15 -17.35 -30.37
C GLY A 218 -6.66 -16.31 -29.35
N GLY A 219 -5.51 -15.66 -29.59
CA GLY A 219 -5.11 -14.46 -28.84
C GLY A 219 -4.34 -14.70 -27.53
N LEU A 220 -3.40 -15.67 -27.53
CA LEU A 220 -2.57 -16.09 -26.39
C LEU A 220 -3.35 -16.79 -25.27
N ALA A 221 -4.19 -17.77 -25.63
CA ALA A 221 -4.76 -18.68 -24.63
C ALA A 221 -3.63 -19.48 -23.96
N VAL A 222 -3.58 -19.44 -22.63
CA VAL A 222 -2.54 -20.11 -21.84
C VAL A 222 -3.05 -21.44 -21.33
N LEU A 223 -2.25 -22.50 -21.49
CA LEU A 223 -2.52 -23.82 -20.95
C LEU A 223 -1.44 -24.19 -19.93
N ALA A 224 -1.84 -24.88 -18.86
CA ALA A 224 -0.95 -25.53 -17.90
C ALA A 224 -1.06 -27.04 -18.09
N ASP A 225 0.04 -27.68 -18.53
CA ASP A 225 0.07 -29.11 -18.87
C ASP A 225 -1.07 -29.54 -19.81
N GLY A 226 -1.40 -28.68 -20.79
CA GLY A 226 -2.49 -28.88 -21.76
C GLY A 226 -3.90 -28.56 -21.25
N MET A 227 -4.07 -28.15 -19.99
CA MET A 227 -5.35 -27.74 -19.43
C MET A 227 -5.54 -26.21 -19.50
N PRO A 228 -6.73 -25.71 -19.84
CA PRO A 228 -6.98 -24.27 -19.88
C PRO A 228 -6.94 -23.63 -18.49
N THR A 229 -6.64 -22.33 -18.42
CA THR A 229 -6.48 -21.58 -17.15
C THR A 229 -7.27 -20.26 -17.10
N ALA A 230 -8.15 -20.00 -18.07
CA ALA A 230 -8.80 -18.71 -18.24
C ALA A 230 -9.85 -18.39 -17.16
N THR A 231 -10.51 -19.40 -16.59
CA THR A 231 -11.57 -19.20 -15.57
C THR A 231 -11.22 -19.83 -14.24
N THR A 232 -11.82 -19.35 -13.13
CA THR A 232 -11.65 -19.95 -11.79
C THR A 232 -11.93 -21.45 -11.79
N ALA A 233 -12.95 -21.91 -12.52
CA ALA A 233 -13.28 -23.33 -12.63
C ALA A 233 -12.18 -24.13 -13.34
N GLN A 234 -11.60 -23.58 -14.41
CA GLN A 234 -10.48 -24.18 -15.13
C GLN A 234 -9.21 -24.22 -14.27
N ARG A 235 -8.88 -23.13 -13.56
CA ARG A 235 -7.77 -23.08 -12.59
C ARG A 235 -7.96 -24.09 -11.45
N ALA A 236 -9.18 -24.26 -10.96
CA ALA A 236 -9.52 -25.28 -9.96
C ALA A 236 -9.27 -26.71 -10.49
N ALA A 237 -9.52 -26.98 -11.77
CA ALA A 237 -9.25 -28.28 -12.39
C ALA A 237 -7.74 -28.57 -12.43
N VAL A 238 -6.91 -27.58 -12.80
CA VAL A 238 -5.43 -27.70 -12.77
C VAL A 238 -4.93 -28.01 -11.36
N LEU A 239 -5.40 -27.27 -10.35
CA LEU A 239 -5.05 -27.51 -8.95
C LEU A 239 -5.41 -28.94 -8.50
N LYS A 240 -6.62 -29.40 -8.86
CA LYS A 240 -7.09 -30.76 -8.54
C LYS A 240 -6.28 -31.86 -9.23
N ALA A 241 -5.79 -31.61 -10.44
CA ALA A 241 -4.96 -32.57 -11.17
C ALA A 241 -3.63 -32.83 -10.45
N ARG A 242 -3.04 -31.81 -9.82
CA ARG A 242 -1.86 -31.97 -8.95
C ARG A 242 -2.20 -32.56 -7.59
N ARG A 243 -3.27 -32.04 -6.95
CA ARG A 243 -3.69 -32.43 -5.60
C ARG A 243 -5.21 -32.42 -5.50
N GLY A 244 -5.83 -33.60 -5.44
CA GLY A 244 -7.29 -33.76 -5.47
C GLY A 244 -8.04 -33.00 -4.36
N ALA A 245 -7.39 -32.77 -3.22
CA ALA A 245 -7.88 -31.94 -2.12
C ALA A 245 -7.66 -30.43 -2.34
N SER A 246 -7.77 -29.95 -3.59
CA SER A 246 -7.64 -28.53 -3.92
C SER A 246 -8.96 -27.93 -4.40
N VAL A 247 -9.19 -26.68 -4.04
CA VAL A 247 -10.40 -25.91 -4.41
C VAL A 247 -10.02 -24.48 -4.75
N ALA A 248 -10.82 -23.82 -5.60
CA ALA A 248 -10.63 -22.42 -5.91
C ALA A 248 -11.95 -21.67 -6.08
N PHE A 249 -11.98 -20.40 -5.66
CA PHE A 249 -13.17 -19.55 -5.62
C PHE A 249 -12.85 -18.11 -5.99
N ALA A 250 -13.87 -17.36 -6.43
CA ALA A 250 -13.77 -15.91 -6.50
C ALA A 250 -13.86 -15.34 -5.08
N ALA A 251 -12.97 -14.41 -4.75
CA ALA A 251 -12.88 -13.81 -3.42
C ALA A 251 -14.17 -13.07 -3.02
N LYS A 252 -14.80 -12.37 -3.97
CA LYS A 252 -16.07 -11.66 -3.76
C LYS A 252 -17.20 -12.60 -3.28
N ASP A 253 -17.23 -13.84 -3.80
CA ASP A 253 -18.25 -14.81 -3.43
C ASP A 253 -18.01 -15.29 -1.99
N VAL A 254 -16.74 -15.51 -1.61
CA VAL A 254 -16.37 -15.92 -0.25
C VAL A 254 -16.65 -14.82 0.78
N LEU A 255 -16.41 -13.55 0.44
CA LEU A 255 -16.75 -12.39 1.28
C LEU A 255 -18.27 -12.26 1.50
N ALA A 256 -19.07 -12.56 0.47
CA ALA A 256 -20.52 -12.48 0.54
C ALA A 256 -21.20 -13.65 1.29
N MET A 257 -20.50 -14.77 1.46
CA MET A 257 -21.04 -15.98 2.12
C MET A 257 -21.26 -15.80 3.62
N LYS A 258 -22.22 -16.54 4.16
CA LYS A 258 -22.42 -16.63 5.61
C LYS A 258 -21.34 -17.49 6.24
N SER A 259 -21.07 -17.28 7.54
CA SER A 259 -20.03 -18.02 8.26
C SER A 259 -20.19 -19.54 8.27
N ALA A 260 -21.40 -20.08 8.08
CA ALA A 260 -21.62 -21.52 7.95
C ALA A 260 -21.14 -22.05 6.59
N GLU A 261 -21.43 -21.33 5.51
CA GLU A 261 -20.99 -21.66 4.14
C GLU A 261 -19.46 -21.54 4.03
N GLN A 262 -18.88 -20.49 4.61
CA GLN A 262 -17.42 -20.30 4.69
C GLN A 262 -16.68 -21.45 5.38
N LYS A 263 -17.32 -22.11 6.37
CA LYS A 263 -16.72 -23.26 7.08
C LYS A 263 -16.73 -24.53 6.23
N GLU A 264 -17.82 -24.77 5.49
CA GLU A 264 -17.94 -25.97 4.65
C GLU A 264 -17.09 -25.87 3.37
N LEU A 265 -16.90 -24.66 2.84
CA LEU A 265 -16.16 -24.30 1.62
C LEU A 265 -14.83 -25.06 1.41
N ALA A 266 -14.11 -25.27 2.50
CA ALA A 266 -12.78 -25.86 2.49
C ALA A 266 -12.64 -27.03 3.45
N ARG A 267 -13.75 -27.66 3.88
CA ARG A 267 -13.75 -28.68 4.94
C ARG A 267 -12.70 -29.76 4.72
N ASP A 268 -12.67 -30.33 3.53
CA ASP A 268 -11.76 -31.41 3.12
C ASP A 268 -10.60 -30.94 2.23
N ALA A 269 -10.47 -29.63 2.00
CA ALA A 269 -9.41 -29.08 1.17
C ALA A 269 -8.08 -28.97 1.95
N GLU A 270 -6.96 -29.20 1.27
CA GLU A 270 -5.60 -28.91 1.74
C GLU A 270 -5.09 -27.59 1.13
N VAL A 271 -5.48 -27.30 -0.11
CA VAL A 271 -5.08 -26.07 -0.82
C VAL A 271 -6.33 -25.33 -1.28
N VAL A 272 -6.45 -24.06 -0.89
CA VAL A 272 -7.60 -23.20 -1.22
C VAL A 272 -7.09 -21.96 -1.94
N TYR A 273 -7.50 -21.74 -3.19
CA TYR A 273 -7.19 -20.52 -3.93
C TYR A 273 -8.36 -19.55 -3.94
N LEU A 274 -8.11 -18.28 -3.64
CA LEU A 274 -9.08 -17.19 -3.68
C LEU A 274 -8.59 -16.15 -4.68
N PHE A 275 -9.34 -15.92 -5.76
CA PHE A 275 -9.01 -14.95 -6.80
C PHE A 275 -9.76 -13.64 -6.56
N HIS A 276 -9.00 -12.58 -6.31
CA HIS A 276 -9.45 -11.21 -6.01
C HIS A 276 -9.02 -10.28 -7.16
N ASN A 277 -9.84 -9.31 -7.55
CA ASN A 277 -9.61 -8.51 -8.77
C ASN A 277 -9.95 -7.01 -8.65
N THR A 278 -10.08 -6.47 -7.44
CA THR A 278 -10.54 -5.09 -7.23
C THR A 278 -9.65 -4.04 -7.91
N ILE A 279 -8.33 -4.22 -7.88
CA ILE A 279 -7.38 -3.26 -8.46
C ILE A 279 -7.47 -3.27 -10.00
N ASP A 280 -7.23 -4.43 -10.62
CA ASP A 280 -7.20 -4.56 -12.07
C ASP A 280 -8.56 -4.19 -12.71
N ALA A 281 -9.67 -4.63 -12.12
CA ALA A 281 -11.01 -4.27 -12.61
C ALA A 281 -11.30 -2.76 -12.54
N THR A 282 -10.65 -2.04 -11.61
CA THR A 282 -10.75 -0.58 -11.53
C THR A 282 -9.84 0.09 -12.57
N GLY A 283 -8.63 -0.45 -12.76
CA GLY A 283 -7.61 0.11 -13.65
C GLY A 283 -7.89 -0.10 -15.14
N GLU A 284 -8.47 -1.24 -15.53
CA GLU A 284 -8.77 -1.54 -16.94
C GLU A 284 -10.01 -0.80 -17.48
N ASP A 285 -10.85 -0.22 -16.61
CA ASP A 285 -12.02 0.56 -17.01
C ASP A 285 -11.70 2.06 -17.04
N SER A 286 -11.77 2.66 -18.23
CA SER A 286 -11.61 4.11 -18.45
C SER A 286 -12.50 5.00 -17.56
N ALA A 287 -13.66 4.49 -17.10
CA ALA A 287 -14.54 5.23 -16.20
C ALA A 287 -14.04 5.28 -14.75
N THR A 288 -13.16 4.34 -14.37
CA THR A 288 -12.72 4.17 -12.98
C THR A 288 -11.20 4.19 -12.80
N GLU A 289 -10.40 4.19 -13.88
CA GLU A 289 -8.94 4.05 -13.80
C GLU A 289 -8.26 5.11 -12.90
N ARG A 290 -8.86 6.29 -12.78
CA ARG A 290 -8.37 7.36 -11.90
C ARG A 290 -8.46 7.03 -10.42
N ASP A 291 -9.32 6.08 -10.04
CA ASP A 291 -9.50 5.59 -8.67
C ASP A 291 -8.71 4.31 -8.39
N VAL A 292 -7.77 3.90 -9.25
CA VAL A 292 -7.02 2.64 -9.05
C VAL A 292 -6.23 2.62 -7.73
N PHE A 293 -5.78 3.78 -7.25
CA PHE A 293 -5.15 3.88 -5.94
C PHE A 293 -6.16 3.74 -4.80
N GLY A 294 -7.35 4.35 -4.89
CA GLY A 294 -8.46 4.04 -3.99
C GLY A 294 -8.86 2.55 -4.02
N ALA A 295 -8.70 1.87 -5.16
CA ALA A 295 -8.88 0.42 -5.27
C ALA A 295 -7.79 -0.38 -4.54
N CYS A 296 -6.58 0.17 -4.37
CA CYS A 296 -5.53 -0.43 -3.55
C CYS A 296 -5.92 -0.42 -2.07
N GLU A 297 -6.44 0.69 -1.53
CA GLU A 297 -6.96 0.76 -0.15
C GLU A 297 -8.08 -0.30 0.06
N ARG A 298 -9.06 -0.35 -0.86
CA ARG A 298 -10.14 -1.35 -0.81
C ARG A 298 -9.63 -2.79 -0.89
N ALA A 299 -8.63 -3.06 -1.73
CA ALA A 299 -8.01 -4.37 -1.84
C ALA A 299 -7.33 -4.80 -0.52
N VAL A 300 -6.67 -3.87 0.18
CA VAL A 300 -6.08 -4.14 1.50
C VAL A 300 -7.17 -4.55 2.50
N GLU A 301 -8.29 -3.83 2.54
CA GLU A 301 -9.44 -4.14 3.41
C GLU A 301 -10.05 -5.51 3.08
N ASP A 302 -10.33 -5.76 1.80
CA ASP A 302 -10.89 -7.01 1.30
C ASP A 302 -9.98 -8.19 1.69
N ILE A 303 -8.67 -8.09 1.45
CA ILE A 303 -7.71 -9.15 1.77
C ILE A 303 -7.58 -9.34 3.28
N CYS A 304 -7.62 -8.28 4.09
CA CYS A 304 -7.70 -8.40 5.55
C CYS A 304 -8.94 -9.20 5.97
N GLY A 305 -10.10 -8.94 5.35
CA GLY A 305 -11.32 -9.72 5.53
C GLY A 305 -11.16 -11.18 5.15
N LEU A 306 -10.53 -11.47 4.01
CA LEU A 306 -10.25 -12.83 3.54
C LEU A 306 -9.29 -13.58 4.48
N VAL A 307 -8.25 -12.92 5.00
CA VAL A 307 -7.34 -13.51 6.01
C VAL A 307 -8.10 -13.83 7.31
N ARG A 308 -9.03 -12.96 7.72
CA ARG A 308 -9.91 -13.21 8.88
C ARG A 308 -10.80 -14.44 8.65
N ILE A 309 -11.38 -14.60 7.46
CA ILE A 309 -12.15 -15.80 7.08
C ILE A 309 -11.25 -17.04 7.04
N ALA A 310 -10.05 -16.92 6.45
CA ALA A 310 -9.09 -18.01 6.35
C ALA A 310 -8.70 -18.56 7.72
N THR A 311 -8.44 -17.68 8.68
CA THR A 311 -8.04 -18.04 10.05
C THR A 311 -9.22 -18.52 10.90
N ASN A 312 -10.35 -17.80 10.90
CA ASN A 312 -11.44 -18.07 11.84
C ASN A 312 -12.45 -19.12 11.34
N GLN A 313 -12.69 -19.23 10.03
CA GLN A 313 -13.73 -20.09 9.46
C GLN A 313 -13.09 -21.30 8.78
N ILE A 314 -12.10 -21.07 7.90
CA ILE A 314 -11.39 -22.12 7.18
C ILE A 314 -10.32 -22.81 8.06
N LYS A 315 -9.95 -22.20 9.20
CA LYS A 315 -8.97 -22.72 10.16
C LYS A 315 -7.58 -22.96 9.56
N ALA A 316 -7.17 -22.12 8.60
CA ALA A 316 -5.83 -22.13 8.04
C ALA A 316 -4.84 -21.43 8.99
N THR A 317 -3.64 -22.00 9.11
CA THR A 317 -2.51 -21.42 9.89
C THR A 317 -1.43 -20.83 8.99
N ARG A 318 -1.55 -21.07 7.67
CA ARG A 318 -0.66 -20.62 6.60
C ARG A 318 -1.52 -19.99 5.52
N ILE A 319 -1.32 -18.70 5.30
CA ILE A 319 -1.95 -17.97 4.21
C ILE A 319 -0.83 -17.33 3.39
N VAL A 320 -0.96 -17.35 2.08
CA VAL A 320 -0.05 -16.67 1.14
C VAL A 320 -0.88 -15.69 0.32
N VAL A 321 -0.49 -14.43 0.31
CA VAL A 321 -1.08 -13.41 -0.58
C VAL A 321 -0.07 -13.08 -1.67
N THR A 322 -0.52 -13.03 -2.92
CA THR A 322 0.35 -12.73 -4.07
C THR A 322 -0.44 -12.07 -5.20
N ALA A 323 0.25 -11.75 -6.29
CA ALA A 323 -0.32 -11.17 -7.51
C ALA A 323 0.15 -11.95 -8.74
N ASP A 324 -0.60 -11.84 -9.81
CA ASP A 324 -0.24 -12.30 -11.16
C ASP A 324 0.66 -11.30 -11.89
N HIS A 325 0.37 -10.00 -11.78
CA HIS A 325 1.22 -8.90 -12.23
C HIS A 325 1.05 -7.67 -11.32
N GLY A 326 1.85 -6.63 -11.54
CA GLY A 326 1.60 -5.29 -11.05
C GLY A 326 1.15 -4.36 -12.18
N PHE A 327 1.27 -3.05 -11.97
CA PHE A 327 0.85 -2.05 -12.94
C PHE A 327 1.65 -0.76 -12.87
N LEU A 328 1.68 -0.02 -13.98
CA LEU A 328 2.09 1.37 -14.04
C LEU A 328 0.88 2.28 -13.90
N TYR A 329 1.04 3.35 -13.13
CA TYR A 329 0.08 4.44 -13.08
C TYR A 329 0.80 5.79 -13.05
N THR A 330 0.29 6.72 -13.86
CA THR A 330 0.66 8.15 -13.81
C THR A 330 -0.64 8.96 -13.80
N ARG A 331 -0.75 9.91 -12.87
CA ARG A 331 -1.93 10.78 -12.74
C ARG A 331 -2.09 11.66 -13.97
N GLN A 332 -0.99 12.12 -14.55
CA GLN A 332 -1.03 12.78 -15.86
C GLN A 332 -1.08 11.73 -16.97
N GLU A 333 -1.89 11.99 -17.98
CA GLU A 333 -1.96 11.16 -19.17
C GLU A 333 -0.63 11.21 -19.92
N VAL A 334 -0.18 10.05 -20.41
CA VAL A 334 0.98 10.03 -21.31
C VAL A 334 0.59 10.72 -22.63
N PRO A 335 1.27 11.81 -23.02
CA PRO A 335 0.94 12.53 -24.26
C PRO A 335 0.98 11.60 -25.46
N ALA A 336 0.08 11.80 -26.43
CA ALA A 336 0.00 10.95 -27.61
C ALA A 336 1.31 10.92 -28.42
N ALA A 337 2.09 12.01 -28.38
CA ALA A 337 3.40 12.12 -29.01
C ALA A 337 4.47 11.24 -28.35
N ASP A 338 4.31 10.91 -27.07
CA ASP A 338 5.23 10.10 -26.28
C ASP A 338 4.83 8.61 -26.29
N LYS A 339 3.68 8.28 -26.91
CA LYS A 339 3.25 6.90 -27.11
C LYS A 339 3.95 6.29 -28.31
N LEU A 340 4.36 5.03 -28.17
CA LEU A 340 4.93 4.27 -29.26
C LEU A 340 3.86 4.00 -30.33
N SER A 341 4.13 4.46 -31.56
CA SER A 341 3.35 4.08 -32.74
C SER A 341 3.56 2.60 -33.05
N GLN A 342 2.49 1.88 -33.37
CA GLN A 342 2.59 0.46 -33.67
C GLN A 342 3.30 0.18 -34.99
N GLY A 343 3.29 1.12 -35.95
CA GLY A 343 3.96 1.00 -37.26
C GLY A 343 3.76 -0.35 -37.95
N ASP A 344 4.80 -0.82 -38.65
CA ASP A 344 4.83 -2.12 -39.34
C ASP A 344 4.86 -3.30 -38.35
N LEU A 345 5.33 -3.09 -37.13
CA LEU A 345 5.31 -4.09 -36.04
C LEU A 345 3.90 -4.60 -35.73
N ARG A 346 2.88 -3.77 -35.98
CA ARG A 346 1.48 -4.17 -35.82
C ARG A 346 1.10 -5.37 -36.69
N GLU A 347 1.54 -5.37 -37.95
CA GLU A 347 1.16 -6.39 -38.92
C GLU A 347 1.87 -7.72 -38.64
N ALA A 348 3.08 -7.65 -38.09
CA ALA A 348 3.86 -8.82 -37.68
C ALA A 348 3.44 -9.42 -36.33
N ALA A 349 2.80 -8.63 -35.46
CA ALA A 349 2.46 -9.06 -34.10
C ALA A 349 1.25 -10.00 -34.05
N VAL A 350 1.41 -11.13 -33.36
CA VAL A 350 0.33 -12.07 -33.01
C VAL A 350 -0.60 -11.45 -31.96
N LYS A 351 -0.03 -10.70 -31.03
CA LYS A 351 -0.77 -9.94 -30.02
C LYS A 351 -0.03 -8.65 -29.75
N VAL A 352 -0.81 -7.60 -29.54
CA VAL A 352 -0.29 -6.34 -29.03
C VAL A 352 -1.02 -6.09 -27.70
N GLY A 353 -0.29 -5.58 -26.70
CA GLY A 353 -0.77 -5.00 -25.45
C GLY A 353 -0.45 -3.52 -25.34
N GLU A 354 -0.83 -2.87 -24.24
CA GLU A 354 -0.46 -1.46 -23.99
C GLU A 354 1.03 -1.28 -23.72
N ARG A 355 1.69 -2.36 -23.29
CA ARG A 355 3.09 -2.38 -22.86
C ARG A 355 3.89 -3.53 -23.47
N TYR A 356 3.35 -4.21 -24.47
CA TYR A 356 4.04 -5.31 -25.12
C TYR A 356 3.56 -5.59 -26.54
N PHE A 357 4.39 -6.32 -27.27
CA PHE A 357 4.04 -7.06 -28.46
C PHE A 357 4.46 -8.52 -28.26
N VAL A 358 3.70 -9.44 -28.82
CA VAL A 358 4.12 -10.82 -29.02
C VAL A 358 4.13 -11.07 -30.52
N ALA A 359 5.28 -11.48 -31.05
CA ALA A 359 5.51 -11.64 -32.47
C ALA A 359 6.25 -12.97 -32.74
N PRO A 360 6.27 -13.46 -33.99
CA PRO A 360 7.11 -14.60 -34.36
C PRO A 360 8.58 -14.36 -34.03
N ARG A 361 9.31 -15.40 -33.63
CA ARG A 361 10.76 -15.31 -33.39
C ARG A 361 11.47 -14.75 -34.63
N GLY A 362 12.36 -13.78 -34.45
CA GLY A 362 13.13 -13.14 -35.52
C GLY A 362 12.48 -11.88 -36.10
N THR A 363 11.30 -11.46 -35.61
CA THR A 363 10.79 -10.10 -35.85
C THR A 363 11.78 -9.05 -35.32
N ASP A 364 12.09 -8.03 -36.12
CA ASP A 364 12.98 -6.93 -35.74
C ASP A 364 12.41 -6.15 -34.55
N ALA A 365 13.12 -6.16 -33.42
CA ALA A 365 12.72 -5.46 -32.20
C ALA A 365 12.84 -3.93 -32.31
N GLY A 366 13.62 -3.41 -33.26
CA GLY A 366 13.90 -1.99 -33.37
C GLY A 366 14.44 -1.40 -32.07
N LEU A 367 13.69 -0.47 -31.47
CA LEU A 367 14.02 0.17 -30.18
C LEU A 367 13.33 -0.49 -28.98
N LEU A 368 12.73 -1.68 -29.13
CA LEU A 368 12.12 -2.42 -28.03
C LEU A 368 13.14 -3.34 -27.35
N ALA A 369 12.86 -3.71 -26.10
CA ALA A 369 13.60 -4.77 -25.43
C ALA A 369 13.04 -6.13 -25.85
N GLU A 370 13.90 -7.06 -26.25
CA GLU A 370 13.50 -8.44 -26.50
C GLU A 370 13.37 -9.23 -25.19
N VAL A 371 12.32 -10.03 -25.09
CA VAL A 371 12.07 -10.91 -23.96
C VAL A 371 11.76 -12.32 -24.51
N SER A 372 12.56 -13.30 -24.12
CA SER A 372 12.34 -14.69 -24.52
C SER A 372 11.00 -15.20 -24.01
N MET A 373 10.25 -15.85 -24.90
CA MET A 373 9.02 -16.58 -24.57
C MET A 373 9.22 -18.09 -24.75
N ASP A 374 10.46 -18.58 -24.77
CA ASP A 374 10.75 -19.97 -25.13
C ASP A 374 10.13 -20.95 -24.13
N THR A 375 10.05 -20.54 -22.85
CA THR A 375 9.43 -21.32 -21.76
C THR A 375 7.93 -21.57 -21.95
N VAL A 376 7.26 -20.82 -22.83
CA VAL A 376 5.82 -20.92 -23.07
C VAL A 376 5.45 -21.12 -24.55
N SER A 377 6.39 -20.95 -25.47
CA SER A 377 6.12 -21.00 -26.92
C SER A 377 7.03 -21.95 -27.69
N ASP A 378 7.94 -22.68 -27.02
CA ASP A 378 8.88 -23.61 -27.65
C ASP A 378 9.71 -22.94 -28.77
N GLY A 379 10.12 -21.70 -28.54
CA GLY A 379 10.93 -20.91 -29.47
C GLY A 379 10.17 -20.29 -30.65
N ALA A 380 8.84 -20.45 -30.73
CA ALA A 380 8.05 -19.92 -31.84
C ALA A 380 7.82 -18.40 -31.75
N LEU A 381 7.77 -17.85 -30.54
CA LEU A 381 7.41 -16.45 -30.29
C LEU A 381 8.51 -15.70 -29.55
N VAL A 382 8.53 -14.38 -29.74
CA VAL A 382 9.34 -13.43 -28.98
C VAL A 382 8.44 -12.33 -28.41
N GLY A 383 8.75 -11.92 -27.19
CA GLY A 383 8.16 -10.78 -26.54
C GLY A 383 8.95 -9.52 -26.86
N LEU A 384 8.26 -8.41 -27.15
CA LEU A 384 8.89 -7.10 -27.36
C LEU A 384 8.26 -6.09 -26.41
N ALA A 385 9.07 -5.41 -25.59
CA ALA A 385 8.60 -4.49 -24.57
C ALA A 385 9.13 -3.06 -24.80
N PRO A 386 8.29 -2.01 -24.72
CA PRO A 386 8.79 -0.66 -24.58
C PRO A 386 9.52 -0.50 -23.24
N ARG A 387 10.67 0.16 -23.24
CA ARG A 387 11.44 0.46 -22.02
C ARG A 387 10.74 1.52 -21.15
N GLY A 388 11.14 1.61 -19.88
CA GLY A 388 10.61 2.60 -18.94
C GLY A 388 9.09 2.49 -18.79
N PHE A 389 8.40 3.62 -18.90
CA PHE A 389 6.94 3.75 -18.74
C PHE A 389 6.19 4.01 -20.06
N VAL A 390 6.87 3.84 -21.21
CA VAL A 390 6.34 4.16 -22.56
C VAL A 390 5.15 3.26 -22.93
N ARG A 391 4.05 3.84 -23.43
CA ARG A 391 2.85 3.08 -23.78
C ARG A 391 2.68 2.95 -25.29
N VAL A 392 2.15 1.81 -25.73
CA VAL A 392 1.76 1.59 -27.12
C VAL A 392 0.45 2.32 -27.40
N SER A 393 0.42 3.15 -28.44
CA SER A 393 -0.80 3.87 -28.84
C SER A 393 -1.88 2.90 -29.30
N ARG A 394 -3.09 2.98 -28.73
CA ARG A 394 -4.23 2.11 -29.04
C ARG A 394 -5.57 2.84 -29.04
N PRO A 395 -6.50 2.49 -29.94
CA PRO A 395 -7.89 2.89 -29.82
C PRO A 395 -8.52 2.30 -28.55
N GLY A 396 -9.15 3.14 -27.72
CA GLY A 396 -9.90 2.70 -26.54
C GLY A 396 -9.06 2.15 -25.37
N GLY A 397 -7.74 2.32 -25.41
CA GLY A 397 -6.89 2.03 -24.25
C GLY A 397 -7.09 3.06 -23.13
N VAL A 398 -6.77 2.65 -21.91
CA VAL A 398 -6.80 3.51 -20.72
C VAL A 398 -5.61 4.49 -20.74
N SER A 399 -5.74 5.67 -20.12
CA SER A 399 -4.77 6.76 -20.26
C SER A 399 -3.79 6.89 -19.09
N HIS A 400 -4.15 6.33 -17.93
CA HIS A 400 -3.43 6.45 -16.66
C HIS A 400 -2.91 5.11 -16.16
N TYR A 401 -3.69 4.05 -16.29
CA TYR A 401 -3.29 2.67 -15.92
C TYR A 401 -2.65 1.95 -17.11
N ALA A 402 -1.69 1.06 -16.87
CA ALA A 402 -1.15 0.15 -17.88
C ALA A 402 -0.44 -1.07 -17.24
N HIS A 403 -0.51 -2.23 -17.90
CA HIS A 403 0.28 -3.42 -17.56
C HIS A 403 0.72 -4.18 -18.82
N GLY A 404 1.52 -5.23 -18.59
CA GLY A 404 2.01 -6.16 -19.61
C GLY A 404 3.48 -5.95 -19.98
N GLY A 405 4.15 -4.94 -19.42
CA GLY A 405 5.53 -4.57 -19.71
C GLY A 405 6.57 -5.23 -18.82
N VAL A 406 7.70 -4.55 -18.67
CA VAL A 406 8.91 -5.03 -17.97
C VAL A 406 9.37 -4.11 -16.84
N SER A 407 8.58 -3.11 -16.46
CA SER A 407 8.95 -2.21 -15.36
C SER A 407 9.01 -2.96 -14.02
N LEU A 408 9.74 -2.42 -13.04
CA LEU A 408 9.77 -2.95 -11.68
C LEU A 408 8.35 -3.01 -11.10
N GLN A 409 7.53 -1.98 -11.34
CA GLN A 409 6.14 -1.91 -10.87
C GLN A 409 5.24 -2.99 -11.47
N GLU A 410 5.51 -3.44 -12.70
CA GLU A 410 4.76 -4.48 -13.40
C GLU A 410 5.25 -5.90 -13.04
N LEU A 411 6.57 -6.09 -12.93
CA LEU A 411 7.20 -7.41 -12.75
C LEU A 411 7.41 -7.81 -11.29
N CYS A 412 7.61 -6.86 -10.38
CA CYS A 412 7.87 -7.14 -8.97
C CYS A 412 6.58 -7.40 -8.20
N VAL A 413 6.10 -8.64 -8.27
CA VAL A 413 4.88 -9.06 -7.56
C VAL A 413 5.19 -9.61 -6.17
N PRO A 414 4.36 -9.31 -5.17
CA PRO A 414 4.61 -9.69 -3.78
C PRO A 414 4.30 -11.16 -3.50
N VAL A 415 4.97 -11.70 -2.47
CA VAL A 415 4.63 -12.97 -1.81
C VAL A 415 4.58 -12.71 -0.31
N VAL A 416 3.39 -12.40 0.20
CA VAL A 416 3.15 -12.16 1.64
C VAL A 416 2.80 -13.47 2.31
N ARG A 417 3.68 -13.98 3.17
CA ARG A 417 3.43 -15.15 4.00
C ARG A 417 2.83 -14.70 5.33
N VAL A 418 1.61 -15.14 5.60
CA VAL A 418 0.89 -14.85 6.84
C VAL A 418 0.84 -16.11 7.69
N ARG A 419 1.38 -16.03 8.91
CA ARG A 419 1.42 -17.14 9.88
C ARG A 419 0.43 -16.85 11.02
N TYR A 420 -0.60 -17.68 11.11
CA TYR A 420 -1.57 -17.66 12.21
C TYR A 420 -1.36 -18.90 13.10
N GLY A 421 -1.21 -18.69 14.40
CA GLY A 421 -0.89 -19.75 15.35
C GLY A 421 0.56 -20.24 15.27
N GLY A 422 1.22 -20.43 16.42
CA GLY A 422 2.61 -20.89 16.53
C GLY A 422 3.48 -19.96 17.37
N SER A 423 4.75 -20.31 17.64
CA SER A 423 5.66 -19.48 18.46
C SER A 423 5.80 -18.04 17.93
N ARG A 424 5.90 -17.87 16.60
CA ARG A 424 5.98 -16.55 15.94
C ARG A 424 4.73 -15.67 16.16
N SER A 425 3.52 -16.23 16.17
CA SER A 425 2.29 -15.46 16.42
C SER A 425 1.87 -15.45 17.90
N LYS A 426 2.43 -16.34 18.73
CA LYS A 426 2.13 -16.42 20.18
C LYS A 426 2.62 -15.19 20.93
N GLY A 427 3.74 -14.60 20.50
CA GLY A 427 4.29 -13.35 21.03
C GLY A 427 3.71 -12.08 20.41
N ILE A 428 2.84 -12.20 19.41
CA ILE A 428 2.06 -11.08 18.87
C ILE A 428 0.80 -11.01 19.72
N THR A 429 0.73 -10.01 20.59
CA THR A 429 -0.53 -9.55 21.18
C THR A 429 -1.26 -8.71 20.13
N ALA A 430 -2.58 -8.54 20.24
CA ALA A 430 -3.25 -7.52 19.45
C ALA A 430 -2.52 -6.19 19.67
N ALA A 431 -2.38 -5.39 18.60
CA ALA A 431 -1.70 -4.12 18.71
C ALA A 431 -2.36 -3.28 19.81
N GLN A 432 -1.53 -2.67 20.65
CA GLN A 432 -1.99 -1.84 21.74
C GLN A 432 -2.17 -0.41 21.22
N ALA A 433 -3.20 0.27 21.69
CA ALA A 433 -3.38 1.69 21.41
C ALA A 433 -2.16 2.47 21.95
N ALA A 434 -1.60 3.37 21.13
CA ALA A 434 -0.45 4.19 21.49
C ALA A 434 -0.77 5.05 22.72
N GLU A 435 -0.02 4.89 23.81
CA GLU A 435 -0.24 5.67 25.03
C GLU A 435 0.14 7.14 24.86
N VAL A 436 -0.56 8.02 25.60
CA VAL A 436 -0.13 9.40 25.84
C VAL A 436 0.12 9.61 27.33
N ARG A 437 1.21 10.28 27.69
CA ARG A 437 1.56 10.62 29.08
C ARG A 437 1.87 12.10 29.23
N LEU A 438 1.61 12.66 30.40
CA LEU A 438 1.97 14.03 30.73
C LEU A 438 3.48 14.13 30.99
N LEU A 439 4.19 14.91 30.17
CA LEU A 439 5.64 15.05 30.23
C LEU A 439 6.08 16.13 31.24
N ASP A 440 5.30 17.20 31.35
CA ASP A 440 5.62 18.28 32.28
C ASP A 440 5.59 17.77 33.72
N THR A 441 6.40 18.38 34.59
CA THR A 441 6.43 18.08 36.03
C THR A 441 5.93 19.26 36.87
N ASN A 442 5.89 20.46 36.31
CA ASN A 442 5.27 21.61 36.94
C ASN A 442 3.74 21.48 36.84
N ARG A 443 3.08 21.42 37.99
CA ARG A 443 1.63 21.22 38.13
C ARG A 443 0.89 22.51 38.49
N ARG A 444 1.47 23.68 38.21
CA ARG A 444 0.89 24.98 38.56
C ARG A 444 0.49 25.78 37.32
N ILE A 445 -0.79 26.17 37.25
CA ILE A 445 -1.38 27.00 36.19
C ILE A 445 -1.57 28.42 36.73
N THR A 446 -0.99 29.41 36.05
CA THR A 446 -1.05 30.82 36.48
C THR A 446 -1.66 31.77 35.44
N SER A 447 -2.26 31.22 34.38
CA SER A 447 -2.80 31.95 33.24
C SER A 447 -4.11 31.30 32.78
N MET A 448 -5.03 32.11 32.25
CA MET A 448 -6.29 31.64 31.64
C MET A 448 -6.03 30.76 30.41
N MET A 449 -4.92 30.99 29.72
CA MET A 449 -4.44 30.14 28.64
C MET A 449 -3.15 29.46 29.10
N PHE A 450 -3.10 28.13 29.04
CA PHE A 450 -1.92 27.36 29.42
C PHE A 450 -1.67 26.22 28.44
N GLY A 451 -0.41 25.78 28.36
CA GLY A 451 0.00 24.63 27.57
C GLY A 451 0.62 23.56 28.45
N VAL A 452 0.48 22.31 28.06
CA VAL A 452 1.22 21.18 28.64
C VAL A 452 1.88 20.38 27.53
N ARG A 453 3.03 19.79 27.83
CA ARG A 453 3.67 18.81 26.96
C ARG A 453 3.20 17.42 27.32
N LEU A 454 2.79 16.69 26.30
CA LEU A 454 2.48 15.28 26.36
C LEU A 454 3.54 14.50 25.58
N TYR A 455 3.70 13.23 25.91
CA TYR A 455 4.69 12.35 25.30
C TYR A 455 4.07 10.99 24.99
N GLN A 456 4.35 10.49 23.78
CA GLN A 456 4.01 9.14 23.36
C GLN A 456 5.22 8.21 23.61
N PRO A 457 5.15 7.31 24.62
CA PRO A 457 6.30 6.50 25.02
C PRO A 457 6.83 5.58 23.92
N GLU A 458 5.93 4.85 23.26
CA GLU A 458 6.27 3.88 22.22
C GLU A 458 5.87 4.42 20.84
N PRO A 459 6.73 4.33 19.81
CA PRO A 459 6.36 4.72 18.46
C PRO A 459 5.25 3.81 17.90
N VAL A 460 4.36 4.38 17.08
CA VAL A 460 3.42 3.61 16.28
C VAL A 460 4.18 2.69 15.33
N GLY A 461 3.66 1.49 15.13
CA GLY A 461 4.25 0.49 14.26
C GLY A 461 3.40 -0.77 14.22
N ALA A 462 4.04 -1.93 14.03
CA ALA A 462 3.32 -3.20 13.92
C ALA A 462 2.55 -3.60 15.21
N LYS A 463 3.04 -3.19 16.39
CA LYS A 463 2.48 -3.59 17.70
C LYS A 463 1.75 -2.48 18.44
N VAL A 464 1.85 -1.24 17.95
CA VAL A 464 1.29 -0.05 18.58
C VAL A 464 0.50 0.69 17.51
N THR A 465 -0.82 0.77 17.67
CA THR A 465 -1.71 1.45 16.73
C THR A 465 -1.94 2.90 17.15
N PRO A 466 -2.18 3.82 16.21
CA PRO A 466 -2.57 5.19 16.53
C PRO A 466 -3.76 5.24 17.49
N ALA A 467 -3.77 6.23 18.39
CA ALA A 467 -4.86 6.44 19.32
C ALA A 467 -5.08 7.93 19.59
N SER A 468 -6.33 8.29 19.92
CA SER A 468 -6.75 9.66 20.21
C SER A 468 -7.26 9.79 21.65
N TYR A 469 -6.96 10.93 22.27
CA TYR A 469 -7.30 11.21 23.65
C TYR A 469 -7.89 12.61 23.81
N ASP A 470 -9.02 12.72 24.50
CA ASP A 470 -9.57 13.98 24.97
C ASP A 470 -8.92 14.33 26.31
N VAL A 471 -8.20 15.44 26.34
CA VAL A 471 -7.53 15.98 27.53
C VAL A 471 -8.31 17.18 28.04
N VAL A 472 -8.62 17.21 29.33
CA VAL A 472 -9.44 18.26 29.95
C VAL A 472 -9.01 18.50 31.39
N LEU A 473 -9.06 19.76 31.83
CA LEU A 473 -8.92 20.12 33.24
C LEU A 473 -10.31 20.10 33.89
N VAL A 474 -10.43 19.41 35.02
CA VAL A 474 -11.65 19.35 35.85
C VAL A 474 -11.38 19.82 37.27
N ASP A 475 -12.43 20.23 37.98
CA ASP A 475 -12.36 20.51 39.42
C ASP A 475 -12.47 19.23 40.27
N GLY A 476 -12.46 19.38 41.61
CA GLY A 476 -12.56 18.27 42.56
C GLY A 476 -13.85 17.45 42.50
N VAL A 477 -14.92 17.98 41.91
CA VAL A 477 -16.20 17.28 41.70
C VAL A 477 -16.31 16.66 40.30
N GLY A 478 -15.38 16.98 39.40
CA GLY A 478 -15.28 16.40 38.06
C GLY A 478 -15.88 17.27 36.95
N ASP A 479 -16.30 18.50 37.25
CA ASP A 479 -16.82 19.42 36.24
C ASP A 479 -15.66 20.01 35.44
N ALA A 480 -15.81 20.01 34.11
CA ALA A 480 -14.82 20.60 33.22
C ALA A 480 -14.65 22.10 33.50
N VAL A 481 -13.41 22.51 33.79
CA VAL A 481 -12.99 23.90 34.03
C VAL A 481 -12.19 24.48 32.87
N SER A 482 -11.84 23.68 31.86
CA SER A 482 -11.23 24.13 30.60
C SER A 482 -12.09 23.73 29.38
N ASP A 483 -11.65 24.15 28.21
CA ASP A 483 -11.92 23.45 26.96
C ASP A 483 -11.25 22.06 26.94
N THR A 484 -11.62 21.25 25.94
CA THR A 484 -11.05 19.91 25.73
C THR A 484 -10.06 19.98 24.58
N ALA A 485 -8.82 19.56 24.81
CA ALA A 485 -7.80 19.44 23.78
C ALA A 485 -7.69 17.99 23.30
N ARG A 486 -7.63 17.77 21.98
CA ARG A 486 -7.42 16.45 21.40
C ARG A 486 -5.92 16.18 21.29
N ALA A 487 -5.44 15.14 21.94
CA ALA A 487 -4.09 14.62 21.79
C ALA A 487 -4.10 13.38 20.89
N VAL A 488 -3.30 13.39 19.82
CA VAL A 488 -3.21 12.29 18.85
C VAL A 488 -1.84 11.61 19.00
N ALA A 489 -1.85 10.36 19.44
CA ALA A 489 -0.68 9.51 19.60
C ALA A 489 -0.53 8.62 18.35
N ASP A 490 0.14 9.14 17.32
CA ASP A 490 0.33 8.49 16.02
C ASP A 490 1.78 8.52 15.51
N ARG A 491 2.74 8.92 16.36
CA ARG A 491 4.12 9.21 15.96
C ARG A 491 4.91 7.92 15.79
N ALA A 492 5.51 7.69 14.62
CA ALA A 492 6.39 6.55 14.36
C ALA A 492 7.89 6.87 14.58
N ASP A 493 8.23 8.13 14.88
CA ASP A 493 9.62 8.58 15.10
C ASP A 493 10.36 7.73 16.13
N ALA A 494 11.58 7.30 15.82
CA ALA A 494 12.43 6.59 16.77
C ALA A 494 12.92 7.49 17.92
N SER A 495 13.09 8.80 17.65
CA SER A 495 13.49 9.79 18.65
C SER A 495 12.35 10.12 19.60
N GLU A 496 12.61 10.08 20.91
CA GLU A 496 11.63 10.48 21.93
C GLU A 496 11.17 11.93 21.75
N GLN A 497 12.07 12.82 21.32
CA GLN A 497 11.73 14.23 21.05
C GLN A 497 10.75 14.40 19.89
N GLY A 498 10.81 13.53 18.88
CA GLY A 498 9.84 13.50 17.78
C GLY A 498 8.45 13.01 18.20
N ARG A 499 8.33 12.44 19.40
CA ARG A 499 7.08 11.92 19.97
C ARG A 499 6.50 12.80 21.08
N ILE A 500 7.01 14.02 21.24
CA ILE A 500 6.45 15.04 22.14
C ILE A 500 5.40 15.85 21.38
N MET A 501 4.27 16.12 22.03
CA MET A 501 3.20 16.97 21.51
C MET A 501 2.80 18.01 22.55
N GLU A 502 2.30 19.17 22.10
CA GLU A 502 1.83 20.24 22.97
C GLU A 502 0.31 20.33 22.92
N ALA A 503 -0.34 20.30 24.08
CA ALA A 503 -1.77 20.53 24.21
C ALA A 503 -2.00 21.88 24.90
N ARG A 504 -2.83 22.73 24.29
CA ARG A 504 -3.17 24.06 24.81
C ARG A 504 -4.62 24.11 25.24
N PHE A 505 -4.87 24.83 26.31
CA PHE A 505 -6.16 24.92 26.96
C PHE A 505 -6.51 26.37 27.29
N ASN A 506 -7.79 26.66 27.24
CA ASN A 506 -8.39 27.86 27.81
C ASN A 506 -9.26 27.45 28.99
N LEU A 507 -9.03 28.09 30.13
CA LEU A 507 -9.93 27.98 31.26
C LEU A 507 -11.26 28.66 30.96
N ARG A 508 -12.34 28.11 31.52
CA ARG A 508 -13.68 28.66 31.33
C ARG A 508 -13.75 30.07 31.93
N PRO A 509 -14.19 31.07 31.16
CA PRO A 509 -14.38 32.43 31.67
C PRO A 509 -15.53 32.47 32.69
N GLY A 510 -15.55 33.51 33.53
CA GLY A 510 -16.61 33.71 34.54
C GLY A 510 -16.57 32.75 35.73
N ARG A 511 -15.55 31.89 35.85
CA ARG A 511 -15.28 31.04 37.01
C ARG A 511 -14.19 31.65 37.90
N THR A 512 -14.37 31.54 39.22
CA THR A 512 -13.32 31.87 40.20
C THR A 512 -12.45 30.64 40.42
N TYR A 513 -11.15 30.76 40.19
CA TYR A 513 -10.16 29.71 40.43
C TYR A 513 -9.45 29.95 41.75
N ARG A 514 -9.25 28.90 42.55
CA ARG A 514 -8.66 29.03 43.89
C ARG A 514 -7.48 28.08 44.07
N ALA A 515 -6.35 28.61 44.53
CA ALA A 515 -5.10 27.85 44.65
C ALA A 515 -5.12 26.78 45.76
N ASP A 516 -6.08 26.83 46.69
CA ASP A 516 -6.27 25.84 47.75
C ASP A 516 -7.24 24.70 47.36
N GLU A 517 -7.89 24.79 46.20
CA GLU A 517 -8.75 23.75 45.66
C GLU A 517 -7.97 22.85 44.67
N PRO A 518 -8.16 21.52 44.71
CA PRO A 518 -7.48 20.62 43.79
C PRO A 518 -8.16 20.59 42.42
N TYR A 519 -7.36 20.76 41.37
CA TYR A 519 -7.78 20.56 39.98
C TYR A 519 -7.09 19.33 39.41
N TYR A 520 -7.67 18.74 38.37
CA TYR A 520 -7.13 17.52 37.78
C TYR A 520 -7.12 17.62 36.27
N LEU A 521 -5.93 17.46 35.69
CA LEU A 521 -5.80 17.24 34.25
C LEU A 521 -5.97 15.74 34.00
N MET A 522 -6.91 15.37 33.14
CA MET A 522 -7.15 13.97 32.79
C MET A 522 -7.13 13.76 31.29
N ALA A 523 -6.68 12.59 30.86
CA ALA A 523 -6.82 12.12 29.48
C ALA A 523 -7.83 10.98 29.42
N ARG A 524 -8.70 11.02 28.41
CA ARG A 524 -9.69 9.99 28.12
C ARG A 524 -9.51 9.46 26.71
N ASN A 525 -9.41 8.15 26.55
CA ASN A 525 -9.36 7.55 25.22
C ASN A 525 -10.68 7.81 24.49
N THR A 526 -10.61 8.30 23.26
CA THR A 526 -11.80 8.75 22.51
C THR A 526 -12.65 7.60 21.98
N GLU A 527 -12.06 6.41 21.81
CA GLU A 527 -12.76 5.22 21.34
C GLU A 527 -13.42 4.46 22.50
N THR A 528 -12.69 4.26 23.62
CA THR A 528 -13.18 3.45 24.75
C THR A 528 -13.90 4.28 25.81
N GLY A 529 -13.68 5.59 25.85
CA GLY A 529 -14.16 6.47 26.92
C GLY A 529 -13.43 6.28 28.26
N GLU A 530 -12.40 5.42 28.31
CA GLU A 530 -11.63 5.14 29.52
C GLU A 530 -10.72 6.32 29.89
N THR A 531 -10.69 6.68 31.18
CA THR A 531 -9.73 7.65 31.70
C THR A 531 -8.39 6.95 31.93
N VAL A 532 -7.39 7.27 31.10
CA VAL A 532 -6.08 6.60 31.12
C VAL A 532 -5.18 7.11 32.24
N TRP A 533 -5.28 8.39 32.58
CA TRP A 533 -4.58 8.99 33.71
C TRP A 533 -5.28 10.27 34.19
N ARG A 534 -4.98 10.64 35.45
CA ARG A 534 -5.51 11.81 36.15
C ARG A 534 -4.42 12.38 37.06
N GLU A 535 -3.97 13.58 36.75
CA GLU A 535 -2.84 14.25 37.40
C GLU A 535 -3.33 15.51 38.12
N GLU A 536 -2.91 15.71 39.37
CA GLU A 536 -3.33 16.86 40.17
C GLU A 536 -2.58 18.15 39.78
N PHE A 537 -3.31 19.26 39.70
CA PHE A 537 -2.84 20.59 39.37
C PHE A 537 -3.36 21.63 40.36
N THR A 538 -2.60 22.70 40.53
CA THR A 538 -3.00 23.91 41.25
C THR A 538 -3.26 25.04 40.25
N VAL A 539 -4.40 25.73 40.37
CA VAL A 539 -4.71 26.91 39.56
C VAL A 539 -4.62 28.16 40.44
N ASP A 540 -3.64 29.01 40.15
CA ASP A 540 -3.35 30.24 40.90
C ASP A 540 -3.27 31.43 39.93
N ILE A 541 -4.44 31.96 39.57
CA ILE A 541 -4.58 33.07 38.63
C ILE A 541 -4.84 34.35 39.40
N ALA A 542 -3.89 35.29 39.33
CA ALA A 542 -3.96 36.56 40.05
C ALA A 542 -5.08 37.50 39.55
N PHE A 543 -5.51 37.35 38.29
CA PHE A 543 -6.58 38.14 37.67
C PHE A 543 -7.33 37.31 36.61
N ALA A 544 -8.56 36.86 36.92
CA ALA A 544 -9.49 36.40 35.89
C ALA A 544 -10.21 37.64 35.33
N PRO A 545 -10.26 37.88 34.00
CA PRO A 545 -11.04 38.98 33.46
C PRO A 545 -12.52 38.70 33.77
N LEU A 546 -13.06 39.46 34.72
CA LEU A 546 -14.49 39.67 34.89
C LEU A 546 -14.88 40.70 33.83
N ASP A 547 -15.23 40.27 32.63
CA ASP A 547 -16.33 40.85 31.83
C ASP A 547 -16.34 40.35 30.38
N ASP A 548 -17.58 40.04 29.96
CA ASP A 548 -18.04 39.89 28.60
C ASP A 548 -17.97 41.27 27.90
N PHE A 549 -16.96 41.47 27.04
CA PHE A 549 -16.97 42.62 26.14
C PHE A 549 -17.96 42.32 25.02
N GLY A 550 -19.24 42.64 25.28
CA GLY A 550 -20.27 42.64 24.26
C GLY A 550 -19.88 43.56 23.09
N PHE A 551 -19.54 42.95 21.97
CA PHE A 551 -19.49 43.54 20.63
C PHE A 551 -20.03 42.55 19.61
#